data_AF-A0ABD5KK85-F1
#
_entry.id   AF-A0ABD5KK85-F1
#
_cell.length_a   1.000
_cell.length_b   1.000
_cell.length_c   1.000
_cell.angle_alpha   90.00
_cell.angle_beta   90.00
_cell.angle_gamma   90.00
#
_symmetry.space_group_name_H-M   'P 1'
#
loop_
_entity.id
_entity.type
_entity.pdbx_description
1 polymer ?
#
loop_
_entity_poly.entity_id
_entity_poly.type
_entity_poly.pdbx_seq_one_letter_code
_entity_poly.pdbx_strand_id
1 'polypeptide(L)'
;MSAAKEFWFVVGSQHLYGEEALGEVKANAQKITDALNASGVLPYPLVLQDLAVTADKITSIMKEVNYRDEVAGVITWMHTFSPAKMWIRGTKLLQKPLLHLATQFNESIPWATIDMDFMNLNQAAHGDREYGFINARLRKQNKIVVGYWERPEVQQQVADWMDVAVAYNESFNIKVARFGDNMRNVGVTEGDKVEAQIQFGWTVDYFGIGDLVQYVNAVTEQEIDDLIAQYGDLYEFDYGTNSKEAWEASVRVQASYEIAIKRFLDEGGYSAFTTNFEDLHGMKQLPGLAVQRLMAQGYGFAGEGDWKTAALDRLLKIMAHNENTGFMEDYTYEMAAGQEAILQSHMLEVDPTLASTKPRIIVSPLGIGDREDPARLVFDGKAGEGVVVSMADFGTHYKLLINEVSAFEPTVPAPNLPVARVLWSVKPNFQDGVKAWIENGGGHHTVVSLNLTTDQIVTYAKLVNLEYVIIK
;
A
#
# COMPACT_ATOMS: atom_id res chain seq x y z
N MET A 1 9.59 14.84 3.84
CA MET A 1 9.70 14.47 2.41
C MET A 1 10.73 13.37 2.32
N SER A 2 10.34 12.16 1.91
CA SER A 2 11.32 11.11 1.65
C SER A 2 12.26 11.56 0.53
N ALA A 3 13.52 11.15 0.59
CA ALA A 3 14.44 11.34 -0.54
C ALA A 3 13.84 10.70 -1.80
N ALA A 4 14.05 11.31 -2.97
CA ALA A 4 13.62 10.74 -4.23
C ALA A 4 14.17 9.31 -4.36
N LYS A 5 13.27 8.33 -4.51
CA LYS A 5 13.65 6.92 -4.60
C LYS A 5 14.12 6.60 -6.01
N GLU A 6 15.09 5.69 -6.12
CA GLU A 6 15.59 5.19 -7.39
C GLU A 6 15.74 3.66 -7.38
N PHE A 7 15.82 3.09 -8.58
CA PHE A 7 16.03 1.66 -8.80
C PHE A 7 17.31 1.43 -9.59
N TRP A 8 18.11 0.48 -9.15
CA TRP A 8 19.36 0.16 -9.84
C TRP A 8 19.17 -0.92 -10.88
N PHE A 9 19.58 -0.64 -12.11
CA PHE A 9 19.60 -1.63 -13.18
C PHE A 9 21.00 -2.23 -13.31
N VAL A 10 21.12 -3.53 -13.04
CA VAL A 10 22.38 -4.27 -13.02
C VAL A 10 22.36 -5.32 -14.12
N VAL A 11 23.23 -5.14 -15.11
CA VAL A 11 23.31 -6.03 -16.28
C VAL A 11 24.44 -7.02 -16.14
N GLY A 12 24.12 -8.31 -16.22
CA GLY A 12 25.04 -9.42 -16.05
C GLY A 12 25.80 -9.78 -17.33
N SER A 13 27.11 -9.98 -17.18
CA SER A 13 27.97 -10.53 -18.22
C SER A 13 29.20 -11.25 -17.62
N GLN A 14 30.27 -11.43 -18.40
CA GLN A 14 31.57 -11.96 -17.97
C GLN A 14 32.68 -11.49 -18.92
N HIS A 15 33.92 -11.41 -18.40
CA HIS A 15 35.08 -10.94 -19.17
C HIS A 15 35.45 -11.82 -20.38
N LEU A 16 34.99 -13.07 -20.44
CA LEU A 16 35.33 -13.99 -21.54
C LEU A 16 34.84 -13.53 -22.91
N TYR A 17 33.87 -12.60 -22.97
CA TYR A 17 33.33 -12.10 -24.23
C TYR A 17 34.17 -10.98 -24.88
N GLY A 18 35.19 -10.47 -24.18
CA GLY A 18 36.04 -9.38 -24.68
C GLY A 18 35.40 -7.99 -24.57
N GLU A 19 36.23 -6.96 -24.68
CA GLU A 19 35.83 -5.56 -24.43
C GLU A 19 34.83 -5.02 -25.47
N GLU A 20 34.91 -5.49 -26.72
CA GLU A 20 33.98 -5.07 -27.78
C GLU A 20 32.54 -5.49 -27.48
N ALA A 21 32.32 -6.78 -27.18
CA ALA A 21 31.02 -7.29 -26.79
C ALA A 21 30.51 -6.66 -25.48
N LEU A 22 31.38 -6.42 -24.49
CA LEU A 22 31.01 -5.71 -23.26
C LEU A 22 30.60 -4.25 -23.55
N GLY A 23 31.23 -3.59 -24.51
CA GLY A 23 30.84 -2.28 -25.02
C GLY A 23 29.43 -2.29 -25.59
N GLU A 24 29.09 -3.30 -26.40
CA GLU A 24 27.74 -3.48 -26.94
C GLU A 24 26.70 -3.79 -25.87
N VAL A 25 27.01 -4.68 -24.91
CA VAL A 25 26.14 -4.95 -23.75
C VAL A 25 25.83 -3.66 -22.99
N LYS A 26 26.85 -2.83 -22.75
CA LYS A 26 26.68 -1.54 -22.05
C LYS A 26 25.81 -0.57 -22.87
N ALA A 27 26.02 -0.49 -24.18
CA ALA A 27 25.22 0.35 -25.07
C ALA A 27 23.75 -0.09 -25.10
N ASN A 28 23.48 -1.40 -25.20
CA ASN A 28 22.14 -1.96 -25.17
C ASN A 28 21.46 -1.71 -23.82
N ALA A 29 22.18 -1.89 -22.71
CA ALA A 29 21.69 -1.61 -21.37
C ALA A 29 21.33 -0.13 -21.18
N GLN A 30 22.16 0.79 -21.69
CA GLN A 30 21.88 2.23 -21.65
C GLN A 30 20.61 2.57 -22.44
N LYS A 31 20.48 2.05 -23.66
CA LYS A 31 19.30 2.28 -24.50
C LYS A 31 18.00 1.81 -23.83
N ILE A 32 18.03 0.60 -23.24
CA ILE A 32 16.87 0.07 -22.49
C ILE A 32 16.55 0.98 -21.30
N THR A 33 17.57 1.38 -20.53
CA THR A 33 17.40 2.24 -19.35
C THR A 33 16.78 3.59 -19.74
N ASP A 34 17.32 4.26 -20.76
CA ASP A 34 16.85 5.56 -21.22
C ASP A 34 15.41 5.49 -21.72
N ALA A 35 15.09 4.46 -22.50
CA ALA A 35 13.76 4.29 -23.06
C ALA A 35 12.71 3.90 -22.00
N LEU A 36 13.08 3.08 -21.00
CA LEU A 36 12.22 2.79 -19.86
C LEU A 36 11.95 4.04 -19.01
N ASN A 37 12.98 4.85 -18.75
CA ASN A 37 12.81 6.13 -18.05
C ASN A 37 11.96 7.14 -18.85
N ALA A 38 12.09 7.15 -20.18
CA ALA A 38 11.33 8.04 -21.05
C ALA A 38 9.90 7.54 -21.36
N SER A 39 9.53 6.33 -20.91
CA SER A 39 8.22 5.72 -21.21
C SER A 39 7.05 6.49 -20.60
N GLY A 40 7.26 7.18 -19.49
CA GLY A 40 6.20 7.78 -18.67
C GLY A 40 5.38 6.76 -17.87
N VAL A 41 5.72 5.47 -17.94
CA VAL A 41 5.03 4.38 -17.22
C VAL A 41 5.68 4.11 -15.85
N LEU A 42 7.01 4.19 -15.76
CA LEU A 42 7.72 3.91 -14.51
C LEU A 42 7.51 5.03 -13.49
N PRO A 43 7.06 4.73 -12.25
CA PRO A 43 6.83 5.74 -11.22
C PRO A 43 8.14 6.30 -10.62
N TYR A 44 9.26 5.62 -10.83
CA TYR A 44 10.57 6.00 -10.28
C TYR A 44 11.69 5.83 -11.32
N PRO A 45 12.77 6.63 -11.22
CA PRO A 45 13.90 6.54 -12.13
C PRO A 45 14.67 5.22 -11.99
N LEU A 46 15.12 4.72 -13.14
CA LEU A 46 16.01 3.58 -13.29
C LEU A 46 17.44 4.07 -13.56
N VAL A 47 18.39 3.66 -12.72
CA VAL A 47 19.80 4.07 -12.78
C VAL A 47 20.66 2.89 -13.19
N LEU A 48 21.24 2.95 -14.39
CA LEU A 48 22.15 1.92 -14.90
C LEU A 48 23.45 1.90 -14.09
N GLN A 49 23.80 0.71 -13.61
CA GLN A 49 25.07 0.45 -12.94
C GLN A 49 26.11 -0.11 -13.90
N ASP A 50 27.38 -0.11 -13.47
CA ASP A 50 28.45 -0.82 -14.18
C ASP A 50 28.11 -2.31 -14.36
N LEU A 51 28.60 -2.91 -15.46
CA LEU A 51 28.35 -4.30 -15.78
C LEU A 51 28.83 -5.25 -14.67
N ALA A 52 27.97 -6.22 -14.35
CA ALA A 52 28.24 -7.29 -13.40
C ALA A 52 29.04 -8.43 -14.08
N VAL A 53 30.36 -8.26 -14.13
CA VAL A 53 31.29 -9.17 -14.84
C VAL A 53 32.17 -10.04 -13.92
N THR A 54 32.23 -9.72 -12.62
CA THR A 54 32.96 -10.50 -11.60
C THR A 54 32.18 -10.60 -10.30
N ALA A 55 32.49 -11.62 -9.51
CA ALA A 55 31.89 -11.83 -8.19
C ALA A 55 32.14 -10.66 -7.22
N ASP A 56 33.32 -10.05 -7.28
CA ASP A 56 33.69 -8.91 -6.43
C ASP A 56 32.91 -7.66 -6.81
N LYS A 57 32.76 -7.37 -8.11
CA LYS A 57 31.97 -6.24 -8.59
C LYS A 57 30.50 -6.41 -8.21
N ILE A 58 29.92 -7.59 -8.43
CA ILE A 58 28.54 -7.91 -8.03
C ILE A 58 28.36 -7.74 -6.52
N THR A 59 29.29 -8.26 -5.72
CA THR A 59 29.25 -8.14 -4.26
C THR A 59 29.34 -6.67 -3.82
N SER A 60 30.17 -5.86 -4.48
CA SER A 60 30.27 -4.42 -4.19
C SER A 60 28.98 -3.68 -4.51
N ILE A 61 28.39 -3.92 -5.69
CA ILE A 61 27.12 -3.30 -6.10
C ILE A 61 26.03 -3.62 -5.08
N MET A 62 25.84 -4.90 -4.73
CA MET A 62 24.78 -5.31 -3.80
C MET A 62 24.98 -4.79 -2.36
N LYS A 63 26.23 -4.56 -1.93
CA LYS A 63 26.51 -3.90 -0.65
C LYS A 63 26.15 -2.42 -0.68
N GLU A 64 26.47 -1.74 -1.78
CA GLU A 64 26.17 -0.32 -1.95
C GLU A 64 24.65 -0.09 -2.01
N VAL A 65 23.91 -0.98 -2.69
CA VAL A 65 22.44 -1.00 -2.68
C VAL A 65 21.87 -1.06 -1.26
N ASN A 66 22.46 -1.87 -0.38
CA ASN A 66 21.99 -1.95 1.01
C ASN A 66 22.32 -0.68 1.82
N TYR A 67 23.41 0.00 1.48
CA TYR A 67 23.88 1.17 2.22
C TYR A 67 23.10 2.45 1.86
N ARG A 68 22.61 2.56 0.62
CA ARG A 68 21.92 3.74 0.12
C ARG A 68 20.42 3.70 0.39
N ASP A 69 19.94 4.66 1.18
CA ASP A 69 18.52 4.77 1.54
C ASP A 69 17.64 5.21 0.36
N GLU A 70 18.21 5.92 -0.62
CA GLU A 70 17.53 6.31 -1.85
C GLU A 70 17.26 5.13 -2.78
N VAL A 71 18.02 4.04 -2.69
CA VAL A 71 17.86 2.85 -3.53
C VAL A 71 16.77 1.94 -2.96
N ALA A 72 15.63 1.91 -3.64
CA ALA A 72 14.46 1.13 -3.21
C ALA A 72 14.53 -0.34 -3.66
N GLY A 73 15.26 -0.65 -4.73
CA GLY A 73 15.38 -2.02 -5.22
C GLY A 73 16.35 -2.18 -6.37
N VAL A 74 16.60 -3.43 -6.75
CA VAL A 74 17.48 -3.79 -7.86
C VAL A 74 16.71 -4.53 -8.94
N ILE A 75 16.86 -4.08 -10.17
CA ILE A 75 16.41 -4.79 -11.36
C ILE A 75 17.65 -5.42 -12.02
N THR A 76 17.58 -6.72 -12.27
CA THR A 76 18.69 -7.49 -12.85
C THR A 76 18.28 -8.11 -14.17
N TRP A 77 19.19 -8.08 -15.15
CA TRP A 77 19.01 -8.72 -16.45
C TRP A 77 20.33 -9.32 -16.93
N MET A 78 20.32 -10.60 -17.30
CA MET A 78 21.52 -11.25 -17.82
C MET A 78 21.54 -11.10 -19.34
N HIS A 79 22.09 -10.00 -19.86
CA HIS A 79 22.19 -9.79 -21.31
C HIS A 79 22.95 -10.94 -22.00
N THR A 80 24.05 -11.36 -21.38
CA THR A 80 24.84 -12.51 -21.81
C THR A 80 24.81 -13.58 -20.71
N PHE A 81 25.44 -14.74 -20.93
CA PHE A 81 25.58 -15.72 -19.86
C PHE A 81 26.54 -15.19 -18.80
N SER A 82 26.01 -14.89 -17.62
CA SER A 82 26.77 -14.48 -16.44
C SER A 82 26.78 -15.63 -15.42
N PRO A 83 27.88 -16.42 -15.32
CA PRO A 83 27.91 -17.61 -14.48
C PRO A 83 27.42 -17.35 -13.05
N ALA A 84 26.33 -18.02 -12.65
CA ALA A 84 25.56 -17.61 -11.46
C ALA A 84 26.31 -17.79 -10.14
N LYS A 85 27.39 -18.58 -10.11
CA LYS A 85 28.30 -18.65 -8.96
C LYS A 85 28.88 -17.28 -8.57
N MET A 86 29.07 -16.37 -9.53
CA MET A 86 29.55 -15.01 -9.26
C MET A 86 28.54 -14.19 -8.44
N TRP A 87 27.25 -14.49 -8.59
CA TRP A 87 26.16 -13.76 -7.95
C TRP A 87 25.91 -14.18 -6.51
N ILE A 88 26.37 -15.36 -6.10
CA ILE A 88 26.05 -15.96 -4.80
C ILE A 88 26.27 -15.01 -3.63
N ARG A 89 27.48 -14.43 -3.52
CA ARG A 89 27.84 -13.61 -2.35
C ARG A 89 27.04 -12.30 -2.33
N GLY A 90 26.98 -11.60 -3.46
CA GLY A 90 26.24 -10.34 -3.58
C GLY A 90 24.76 -10.53 -3.31
N THR A 91 24.10 -11.44 -4.03
CA THR A 91 22.67 -11.69 -3.87
C THR A 91 22.34 -12.21 -2.48
N LYS A 92 23.18 -13.05 -1.86
CA LYS A 92 22.96 -13.50 -0.47
C LYS A 92 22.96 -12.35 0.54
N LEU A 93 23.81 -11.33 0.33
CA LEU A 93 23.91 -10.16 1.20
C LEU A 93 22.81 -9.12 0.93
N LEU A 94 22.23 -9.09 -0.26
CA LEU A 94 21.19 -8.14 -0.64
C LEU A 94 19.99 -8.20 0.32
N GLN A 95 19.66 -7.04 0.89
CA GLN A 95 18.56 -6.80 1.82
C GLN A 95 17.41 -6.01 1.18
N LYS A 96 17.61 -5.45 -0.02
CA LYS A 96 16.59 -4.74 -0.78
C LYS A 96 15.81 -5.68 -1.72
N PRO A 97 14.57 -5.32 -2.11
CA PRO A 97 13.81 -6.05 -3.12
C PRO A 97 14.59 -6.27 -4.43
N LEU A 98 14.39 -7.45 -5.03
CA LEU A 98 15.02 -7.87 -6.28
C LEU A 98 13.96 -8.19 -7.33
N LEU A 99 14.08 -7.59 -8.52
CA LEU A 99 13.39 -7.99 -9.72
C LEU A 99 14.38 -8.58 -10.72
N HIS A 100 13.98 -9.69 -11.32
CA HIS A 100 14.67 -10.31 -12.45
C HIS A 100 13.84 -10.05 -13.71
N LEU A 101 14.37 -9.20 -14.60
CA LEU A 101 13.76 -8.88 -15.88
C LEU A 101 14.36 -9.82 -16.94
N ALA A 102 13.63 -10.88 -17.27
CA ALA A 102 14.01 -11.80 -18.34
C ALA A 102 13.54 -11.23 -19.68
N THR A 103 14.42 -10.43 -20.29
CA THR A 103 14.17 -9.70 -21.54
C THR A 103 15.28 -9.91 -22.57
N GLN A 104 15.12 -9.30 -23.74
CA GLN A 104 16.10 -9.33 -24.82
C GLN A 104 16.12 -7.97 -25.52
N PHE A 105 17.31 -7.54 -25.97
CA PHE A 105 17.47 -6.25 -26.64
C PHE A 105 16.61 -6.14 -27.92
N ASN A 106 16.64 -7.18 -28.77
CA ASN A 106 15.85 -7.27 -30.00
C ASN A 106 14.55 -8.04 -29.78
N GLU A 107 13.46 -7.56 -30.38
CA GLU A 107 12.14 -8.20 -30.32
C GLU A 107 12.11 -9.51 -31.13
N SER A 108 12.63 -9.47 -32.36
CA SER A 108 12.60 -10.58 -33.31
C SER A 108 13.99 -11.13 -33.57
N ILE A 109 14.06 -12.43 -33.89
CA ILE A 109 15.30 -13.06 -34.33
C ILE A 109 15.64 -12.54 -35.74
N PRO A 110 16.87 -12.00 -35.97
CA PRO A 110 17.25 -11.47 -37.28
C PRO A 110 17.67 -12.61 -38.22
N TRP A 111 16.71 -13.40 -38.70
CA TRP A 111 16.95 -14.65 -39.46
C TRP A 111 17.89 -14.51 -40.65
N ALA A 112 17.89 -13.36 -41.32
CA ALA A 112 18.73 -13.13 -42.50
C ALA A 112 20.21 -12.92 -42.15
N THR A 113 20.52 -12.49 -40.92
CA THR A 113 21.86 -12.03 -40.53
C THR A 113 22.38 -12.66 -39.23
N ILE A 114 21.60 -13.54 -38.58
CA ILE A 114 22.01 -14.20 -37.34
C ILE A 114 23.25 -15.06 -37.55
N ASP A 115 24.26 -14.84 -36.71
CA ASP A 115 25.51 -15.58 -36.68
C ASP A 115 25.96 -15.87 -35.24
N MET A 116 27.17 -16.39 -35.06
CA MET A 116 27.70 -16.72 -33.74
C MET A 116 28.05 -15.50 -32.90
N ASP A 117 28.38 -14.35 -33.51
CA ASP A 117 28.68 -13.13 -32.78
C ASP A 117 27.39 -12.58 -32.15
N PHE A 118 26.31 -12.55 -32.93
CA PHE A 118 24.97 -12.27 -32.41
C PHE A 118 24.58 -13.25 -31.29
N MET A 119 24.78 -14.56 -31.48
CA MET A 119 24.43 -15.57 -30.48
C MET A 119 25.29 -15.48 -29.20
N ASN A 120 26.53 -15.00 -29.30
CA ASN A 120 27.39 -14.75 -28.13
C ASN A 120 26.98 -13.48 -27.37
N LEU A 121 26.36 -12.51 -28.04
CA LEU A 121 25.90 -11.28 -27.40
C LEU A 121 24.48 -11.39 -26.83
N ASN A 122 23.54 -11.89 -27.63
CA ASN A 122 22.10 -11.90 -27.34
C ASN A 122 21.65 -13.27 -26.77
N GLN A 123 22.21 -13.63 -25.62
CA GLN A 123 22.02 -14.95 -25.03
C GLN A 123 21.30 -14.97 -23.67
N ALA A 124 20.46 -13.98 -23.42
CA ALA A 124 19.64 -13.87 -22.22
C ALA A 124 18.74 -15.10 -22.01
N ALA A 125 18.28 -15.75 -23.09
CA ALA A 125 17.41 -16.93 -23.01
C ALA A 125 17.94 -18.04 -22.08
N HIS A 126 19.24 -18.33 -22.09
CA HIS A 126 19.85 -19.27 -21.13
C HIS A 126 20.63 -18.60 -20.01
N GLY A 127 21.14 -17.37 -20.21
CA GLY A 127 21.75 -16.57 -19.14
C GLY A 127 20.80 -16.30 -17.98
N ASP A 128 19.59 -15.86 -18.27
CA ASP A 128 18.55 -15.60 -17.26
C ASP A 128 18.08 -16.89 -16.58
N ARG A 129 18.08 -18.04 -17.27
CA ARG A 129 17.71 -19.33 -16.66
C ARG A 129 18.75 -19.79 -15.62
N GLU A 130 20.04 -19.63 -15.91
CA GLU A 130 21.12 -19.91 -14.96
C GLU A 130 21.05 -18.97 -13.74
N TYR A 131 20.75 -17.69 -13.95
CA TYR A 131 20.52 -16.75 -12.85
C TYR A 131 19.25 -17.07 -12.04
N GLY A 132 18.18 -17.52 -12.71
CA GLY A 132 16.97 -18.02 -12.07
C GLY A 132 17.24 -19.20 -11.14
N PHE A 133 18.11 -20.14 -11.55
CA PHE A 133 18.54 -21.26 -10.70
C PHE A 133 19.15 -20.76 -9.38
N ILE A 134 20.08 -19.80 -9.43
CA ILE A 134 20.75 -19.38 -8.19
C ILE A 134 19.81 -18.63 -7.24
N ASN A 135 18.91 -17.80 -7.76
CA ASN A 135 17.93 -17.09 -6.92
C ASN A 135 16.96 -18.08 -6.25
N ALA A 136 16.47 -19.08 -6.98
CA ALA A 136 15.66 -20.15 -6.42
C ALA A 136 16.46 -20.98 -5.39
N ARG A 137 17.72 -21.32 -5.68
CA ARG A 137 18.60 -22.08 -4.78
C ARG A 137 18.92 -21.32 -3.48
N LEU A 138 18.99 -20.00 -3.55
CA LEU A 138 19.16 -19.09 -2.41
C LEU A 138 17.84 -18.77 -1.70
N ARG A 139 16.69 -19.24 -2.23
CA ARG A 139 15.34 -18.92 -1.76
C ARG A 139 15.07 -17.42 -1.72
N LYS A 140 15.53 -16.71 -2.75
CA LYS A 140 15.24 -15.28 -2.90
C LYS A 140 13.79 -15.11 -3.34
N GLN A 141 13.10 -14.16 -2.71
CA GLN A 141 11.72 -13.81 -3.00
C GLN A 141 11.65 -12.77 -4.14
N ASN A 142 12.42 -13.00 -5.21
CA ASN A 142 12.51 -12.04 -6.30
C ASN A 142 11.27 -12.08 -7.18
N LYS A 143 10.84 -10.92 -7.67
CA LYS A 143 9.86 -10.84 -8.77
C LYS A 143 10.54 -11.27 -10.06
N ILE A 144 9.82 -11.96 -10.92
CA ILE A 144 10.27 -12.30 -12.28
C ILE A 144 9.28 -11.67 -13.24
N VAL A 145 9.77 -10.82 -14.15
CA VAL A 145 9.01 -10.25 -15.26
C VAL A 145 9.63 -10.76 -16.55
N VAL A 146 8.80 -11.26 -17.46
CA VAL A 146 9.25 -11.86 -18.72
C VAL A 146 8.60 -11.14 -19.88
N GLY A 147 9.39 -10.72 -20.86
CA GLY A 147 8.88 -10.15 -22.11
C GLY A 147 9.83 -9.13 -22.73
N TYR A 148 9.41 -8.59 -23.88
CA TYR A 148 10.18 -7.56 -24.58
C TYR A 148 10.03 -6.21 -23.86
N TRP A 149 11.15 -5.54 -23.59
CA TRP A 149 11.21 -4.36 -22.70
C TRP A 149 10.43 -3.13 -23.20
N GLU A 150 10.13 -3.03 -24.50
CA GLU A 150 9.26 -1.96 -25.04
C GLU A 150 7.76 -2.26 -24.92
N ARG A 151 7.38 -3.47 -24.48
CA ARG A 151 5.97 -3.84 -24.36
C ARG A 151 5.32 -3.11 -23.18
N PRO A 152 4.17 -2.44 -23.37
CA PRO A 152 3.47 -1.74 -22.29
C PRO A 152 3.17 -2.65 -21.09
N GLU A 153 2.76 -3.89 -21.32
CA GLU A 153 2.45 -4.86 -20.27
C GLU A 153 3.68 -5.30 -19.45
N VAL A 154 4.89 -5.24 -20.03
CA VAL A 154 6.15 -5.52 -19.33
C VAL A 154 6.54 -4.31 -18.49
N GLN A 155 6.41 -3.11 -19.07
CA GLN A 155 6.69 -1.85 -18.37
C GLN A 155 5.76 -1.67 -17.16
N GLN A 156 4.47 -1.98 -17.32
CA GLN A 156 3.50 -1.93 -16.22
C GLN A 156 3.86 -2.90 -15.10
N GLN A 157 4.22 -4.15 -15.41
CA GLN A 157 4.66 -5.10 -14.37
C GLN A 157 5.91 -4.65 -13.61
N VAL A 158 6.83 -3.95 -14.29
CA VAL A 158 8.00 -3.35 -13.63
C VAL A 158 7.58 -2.16 -12.77
N ALA A 159 6.70 -1.29 -13.27
CA ALA A 159 6.14 -0.16 -12.52
C ALA A 159 5.41 -0.62 -11.25
N ASP A 160 4.49 -1.57 -11.37
CA ASP A 160 3.73 -2.14 -10.26
C ASP A 160 4.66 -2.73 -9.18
N TRP A 161 5.74 -3.39 -9.61
CA TRP A 161 6.75 -3.92 -8.69
C TRP A 161 7.57 -2.82 -8.00
N MET A 162 7.87 -1.72 -8.70
CA MET A 162 8.58 -0.59 -8.10
C MET A 162 7.75 0.01 -6.95
N ASP A 163 6.45 0.16 -7.11
CA ASP A 163 5.56 0.62 -6.03
C ASP A 163 5.57 -0.31 -4.82
N VAL A 164 5.53 -1.63 -5.06
CA VAL A 164 5.65 -2.64 -3.99
C VAL A 164 7.01 -2.54 -3.29
N ALA A 165 8.11 -2.35 -4.04
CA ALA A 165 9.44 -2.23 -3.48
C ALA A 165 9.60 -0.96 -2.65
N VAL A 166 9.03 0.18 -3.07
CA VAL A 166 9.00 1.39 -2.26
C VAL A 166 8.19 1.18 -0.99
N ALA A 167 6.99 0.60 -1.09
CA ALA A 167 6.15 0.28 0.06
C ALA A 167 6.87 -0.65 1.06
N TYR A 168 7.60 -1.66 0.57
CA TYR A 168 8.42 -2.54 1.42
C TYR A 168 9.47 -1.76 2.21
N ASN A 169 10.20 -0.83 1.58
CA ASN A 169 11.22 -0.03 2.28
C ASN A 169 10.58 0.93 3.28
N GLU A 170 9.49 1.59 2.90
CA GLU A 170 8.80 2.53 3.79
C GLU A 170 8.04 1.83 4.92
N SER A 171 7.73 0.54 4.79
CA SER A 171 7.14 -0.28 5.85
C SER A 171 7.93 -0.20 7.16
N PHE A 172 9.26 -0.20 7.07
CA PHE A 172 10.15 -0.09 8.25
C PHE A 172 10.12 1.29 8.93
N ASN A 173 9.50 2.28 8.30
CA ASN A 173 9.29 3.61 8.85
C ASN A 173 7.84 3.83 9.32
N ILE A 174 6.94 2.85 9.15
CA ILE A 174 5.56 2.97 9.61
C ILE A 174 5.54 2.93 11.14
N LYS A 175 5.07 4.03 11.73
CA LYS A 175 4.79 4.14 13.15
C LYS A 175 3.30 4.39 13.36
N VAL A 176 2.69 3.59 14.24
CA VAL A 176 1.28 3.66 14.63
C VAL A 176 1.17 4.26 16.03
N ALA A 177 0.45 5.37 16.16
CA ALA A 177 0.07 5.94 17.47
C ALA A 177 -1.31 5.42 17.87
N ARG A 178 -1.40 4.73 19.00
CA ARG A 178 -2.67 4.21 19.51
C ARG A 178 -3.19 5.13 20.62
N PHE A 179 -4.31 5.79 20.38
CA PHE A 179 -5.01 6.56 21.41
C PHE A 179 -6.01 5.66 22.12
N GLY A 180 -5.58 5.12 23.27
CA GLY A 180 -6.29 4.04 23.96
C GLY A 180 -5.81 2.65 23.52
N ASP A 181 -6.41 1.61 24.11
CA ASP A 181 -6.10 0.20 23.79
C ASP A 181 -7.13 -0.40 22.81
N ASN A 182 -7.09 -1.72 22.59
CA ASN A 182 -8.11 -2.44 21.80
C ASN A 182 -9.50 -2.32 22.46
N MET A 183 -10.57 -2.37 21.65
CA MET A 183 -11.92 -2.59 22.18
C MET A 183 -11.96 -3.89 23.00
N ARG A 184 -12.56 -3.84 24.19
CA ARG A 184 -12.59 -4.96 25.12
C ARG A 184 -13.26 -6.19 24.52
N ASN A 185 -12.64 -7.34 24.75
CA ASN A 185 -13.11 -8.67 24.34
C ASN A 185 -13.10 -8.93 22.81
N VAL A 186 -12.45 -8.06 22.02
CA VAL A 186 -12.26 -8.29 20.57
C VAL A 186 -11.02 -9.14 20.33
N GLY A 187 -11.14 -10.19 19.51
CA GLY A 187 -10.04 -11.11 19.22
C GLY A 187 -9.12 -10.64 18.08
N VAL A 188 -9.69 -10.33 16.91
CA VAL A 188 -8.91 -10.15 15.68
C VAL A 188 -8.08 -8.86 15.64
N THR A 189 -8.43 -7.84 16.43
CA THR A 189 -7.68 -6.56 16.45
C THR A 189 -6.47 -6.59 17.39
N GLU A 190 -6.35 -7.63 18.23
CA GLU A 190 -5.16 -7.87 19.05
C GLU A 190 -4.03 -8.54 18.25
N GLY A 191 -2.84 -8.64 18.80
CA GLY A 191 -1.75 -9.45 18.26
C GLY A 191 -0.37 -9.06 18.82
N ASP A 192 0.66 -9.77 18.39
CA ASP A 192 2.02 -9.57 18.84
C ASP A 192 2.73 -8.42 18.09
N LYS A 193 2.64 -7.22 18.67
CA LYS A 193 3.28 -6.00 18.16
C LYS A 193 4.81 -6.14 18.02
N VAL A 194 5.46 -6.98 18.83
CA VAL A 194 6.91 -7.22 18.73
C VAL A 194 7.22 -8.04 17.49
N GLU A 195 6.47 -9.12 17.25
CA GLU A 195 6.63 -9.92 16.02
C GLU A 195 6.30 -9.10 14.77
N ALA A 196 5.28 -8.23 14.81
CA ALA A 196 4.97 -7.33 13.70
C ALA A 196 6.13 -6.35 13.41
N GLN A 197 6.81 -5.85 14.44
CA GLN A 197 7.98 -5.00 14.26
C GLN A 197 9.18 -5.79 13.69
N ILE A 198 9.37 -7.04 14.11
CA ILE A 198 10.41 -7.92 13.56
C ILE A 198 10.15 -8.23 12.08
N GLN A 199 8.90 -8.58 11.74
CA GLN A 199 8.56 -9.09 10.41
C GLN A 199 8.33 -7.96 9.38
N PHE A 200 7.67 -6.88 9.78
CA PHE A 200 7.22 -5.79 8.88
C PHE A 200 7.91 -4.45 9.16
N GLY A 201 8.59 -4.32 10.30
CA GLY A 201 9.22 -3.07 10.74
C GLY A 201 8.26 -2.08 11.41
N TRP A 202 6.98 -2.44 11.58
CA TRP A 202 5.98 -1.53 12.12
C TRP A 202 6.20 -1.27 13.60
N THR A 203 6.34 0.00 13.97
CA THR A 203 6.37 0.41 15.38
C THR A 203 4.97 0.75 15.83
N VAL A 204 4.53 0.23 16.97
CA VAL A 204 3.17 0.42 17.47
C VAL A 204 3.23 0.86 18.93
N ASP A 205 2.96 2.14 19.17
CA ASP A 205 3.11 2.76 20.48
C ASP A 205 1.74 3.13 21.07
N TYR A 206 1.64 3.03 22.39
CA TYR A 206 0.47 3.44 23.16
C TYR A 206 0.62 4.87 23.67
N PHE A 207 -0.46 5.63 23.58
CA PHE A 207 -0.63 6.93 24.20
C PHE A 207 -1.95 6.98 24.95
N GLY A 208 -1.93 7.48 26.19
CA GLY A 208 -3.15 7.73 26.93
C GLY A 208 -3.95 8.85 26.25
N ILE A 209 -5.29 8.75 26.20
CA ILE A 209 -6.12 9.74 25.51
C ILE A 209 -5.90 11.18 26.03
N GLY A 210 -5.50 11.32 27.30
CA GLY A 210 -5.17 12.60 27.93
C GLY A 210 -4.02 13.35 27.26
N ASP A 211 -3.09 12.66 26.59
CA ASP A 211 -2.01 13.30 25.84
C ASP A 211 -2.58 14.00 24.60
N LEU A 212 -3.46 13.32 23.85
CA LEU A 212 -4.15 13.94 22.70
C LEU A 212 -5.05 15.11 23.15
N VAL A 213 -5.73 14.99 24.29
CA VAL A 213 -6.54 16.07 24.86
C VAL A 213 -5.72 17.34 25.09
N GLN A 214 -4.44 17.24 25.47
CA GLN A 214 -3.57 18.42 25.60
C GLN A 214 -3.36 19.12 24.26
N TYR A 215 -3.17 18.37 23.18
CA TYR A 215 -3.04 18.93 21.83
C TYR A 215 -4.35 19.59 21.38
N VAL A 216 -5.50 18.94 21.64
CA VAL A 216 -6.84 19.50 21.34
C VAL A 216 -7.04 20.83 22.08
N ASN A 217 -6.72 20.89 23.37
CA ASN A 217 -6.87 22.11 24.17
C ASN A 217 -5.90 23.24 23.75
N ALA A 218 -4.83 22.91 23.03
CA ALA A 218 -3.85 23.86 22.52
C ALA A 218 -4.16 24.35 21.10
N VAL A 219 -5.23 23.86 20.45
CA VAL A 219 -5.68 24.37 19.16
C VAL A 219 -6.34 25.73 19.34
N THR A 220 -5.96 26.69 18.51
CA THR A 220 -6.49 28.05 18.57
C THR A 220 -7.76 28.20 17.72
N GLU A 221 -8.64 29.15 18.09
CA GLU A 221 -9.84 29.46 17.30
C GLU A 221 -9.52 29.86 15.86
N GLN A 222 -8.40 30.57 15.64
CA GLN A 222 -7.97 30.97 14.30
C GLN A 222 -7.65 29.76 13.43
N GLU A 223 -6.94 28.76 13.96
CA GLU A 223 -6.65 27.53 13.21
C GLU A 223 -7.93 26.76 12.86
N ILE A 224 -8.91 26.76 13.76
CA ILE A 224 -10.23 26.14 13.52
C ILE A 224 -10.98 26.91 12.42
N ASP A 225 -10.99 28.25 12.47
CA ASP A 225 -11.62 29.08 11.45
C ASP A 225 -11.01 28.86 10.06
N ASP A 226 -9.68 28.84 9.99
CA ASP A 226 -8.94 28.64 8.73
C ASP A 226 -9.22 27.25 8.14
N LEU A 227 -9.34 26.22 8.98
CA LEU A 227 -9.65 24.87 8.53
C LEU A 227 -11.11 24.72 8.08
N ILE A 228 -12.06 25.35 8.78
CA ILE A 228 -13.48 25.34 8.36
C ILE A 228 -13.68 26.10 7.04
N ALA A 229 -12.93 27.17 6.79
CA ALA A 229 -12.93 27.83 5.49
C ALA A 229 -12.55 26.85 4.37
N GLN A 230 -11.50 26.05 4.56
CA GLN A 230 -11.11 25.00 3.62
C GLN A 230 -12.19 23.92 3.45
N TYR A 231 -12.94 23.60 4.50
CA TYR A 231 -14.07 22.67 4.39
C TYR A 231 -15.15 23.20 3.45
N GLY A 232 -15.39 24.52 3.46
CA GLY A 232 -16.38 25.16 2.58
C GLY A 232 -16.02 25.09 1.09
N ASP A 233 -14.72 25.03 0.77
CA ASP A 233 -14.25 24.86 -0.61
C ASP A 233 -14.38 23.41 -1.09
N LEU A 234 -14.11 22.46 -0.19
CA LEU A 234 -13.99 21.04 -0.52
C LEU A 234 -15.31 20.27 -0.46
N TYR A 235 -16.21 20.65 0.45
CA TYR A 235 -17.38 19.85 0.80
C TYR A 235 -18.67 20.64 0.69
N GLU A 236 -19.79 19.92 0.66
CA GLU A 236 -21.11 20.54 0.85
C GLU A 236 -21.49 20.50 2.33
N PHE A 237 -22.04 21.59 2.84
CA PHE A 237 -22.52 21.65 4.22
C PHE A 237 -23.99 21.28 4.25
N ASP A 238 -24.30 20.17 4.91
CA ASP A 238 -25.66 19.70 5.12
C ASP A 238 -26.02 19.76 6.61
N TYR A 239 -26.85 20.73 6.93
CA TYR A 239 -27.32 20.98 8.29
C TYR A 239 -28.34 19.92 8.76
N GLY A 240 -28.99 19.21 7.84
CA GLY A 240 -30.07 18.28 8.14
C GLY A 240 -31.17 18.95 8.98
N THR A 241 -31.41 18.41 10.17
CA THR A 241 -32.37 18.94 11.16
C THR A 241 -31.72 19.83 12.23
N ASN A 242 -30.40 20.02 12.20
CA ASN A 242 -29.69 20.84 13.17
C ASN A 242 -29.89 22.34 12.86
N SER A 243 -29.83 23.19 13.88
CA SER A 243 -29.61 24.62 13.63
C SER A 243 -28.19 24.80 13.07
N LYS A 244 -27.97 25.89 12.33
CA LYS A 244 -26.64 26.19 11.79
C LYS A 244 -25.60 26.29 12.90
N GLU A 245 -25.96 26.91 14.02
CA GLU A 245 -25.08 27.12 15.17
C GLU A 245 -24.71 25.79 15.85
N ALA A 246 -25.68 24.88 16.01
CA ALA A 246 -25.43 23.56 16.59
C ALA A 246 -24.54 22.69 15.68
N TRP A 247 -24.82 22.71 14.37
CA TRP A 247 -23.99 22.04 13.37
C TRP A 247 -22.57 22.58 13.38
N GLU A 248 -22.41 23.91 13.37
CA GLU A 248 -21.11 24.57 13.35
C GLU A 248 -20.33 24.28 14.63
N ALA A 249 -20.97 24.28 15.79
CA ALA A 249 -20.34 23.90 17.04
C ALA A 249 -19.76 22.47 17.00
N SER A 250 -20.51 21.49 16.46
CA SER A 250 -20.03 20.12 16.30
C SER A 250 -18.89 20.00 15.27
N VAL A 251 -18.97 20.72 14.16
CA VAL A 251 -17.91 20.71 13.12
C VAL A 251 -16.62 21.34 13.65
N ARG A 252 -16.70 22.40 14.46
CA ARG A 252 -15.54 23.03 15.13
C ARG A 252 -14.80 22.07 16.06
N VAL A 253 -15.53 21.19 16.75
CA VAL A 253 -14.91 20.13 17.56
C VAL A 253 -14.07 19.20 16.68
N GLN A 254 -14.63 18.71 15.56
CA GLN A 254 -13.88 17.84 14.63
C GLN A 254 -12.70 18.55 13.97
N ALA A 255 -12.84 19.83 13.61
CA ALA A 255 -11.71 20.62 13.09
C ALA A 255 -10.57 20.71 14.12
N SER A 256 -10.88 20.93 15.40
CA SER A 256 -9.87 20.91 16.47
C SER A 256 -9.17 19.55 16.60
N TYR A 257 -9.91 18.46 16.42
CA TYR A 257 -9.34 17.11 16.45
C TYR A 257 -8.42 16.85 15.26
N GLU A 258 -8.79 17.28 14.05
CA GLU A 258 -7.94 17.13 12.87
C GLU A 258 -6.58 17.81 13.08
N ILE A 259 -6.60 19.06 13.54
CA ILE A 259 -5.38 19.84 13.81
C ILE A 259 -4.55 19.17 14.90
N ALA A 260 -5.17 18.78 16.02
CA ALA A 260 -4.50 18.20 17.16
C ALA A 260 -3.86 16.84 16.84
N ILE A 261 -4.63 15.94 16.22
CA ILE A 261 -4.14 14.62 15.82
C ILE A 261 -3.02 14.80 14.80
N LYS A 262 -3.21 15.63 13.76
CA LYS A 262 -2.16 15.87 12.76
C LYS A 262 -0.87 16.36 13.40
N ARG A 263 -0.97 17.37 14.28
CA ARG A 263 0.19 17.94 14.98
C ARG A 263 0.90 16.89 15.84
N PHE A 264 0.14 16.11 16.61
CA PHE A 264 0.68 15.01 17.41
C PHE A 264 1.45 13.99 16.55
N LEU A 265 0.83 13.55 15.45
CA LEU A 265 1.42 12.54 14.57
C LEU A 265 2.68 13.09 13.88
N ASP A 266 2.63 14.32 13.36
CA ASP A 266 3.78 14.94 12.68
C ASP A 266 4.97 15.14 13.61
N GLU A 267 4.75 15.68 14.81
CA GLU A 267 5.81 15.91 15.79
C GLU A 267 6.43 14.58 16.27
N GLY A 268 5.62 13.53 16.41
CA GLY A 268 6.08 12.20 16.80
C GLY A 268 6.61 11.33 15.64
N GLY A 269 6.49 11.79 14.39
CA GLY A 269 6.83 11.02 13.19
C GLY A 269 5.95 9.79 12.97
N TYR A 270 4.68 9.84 13.41
CA TYR A 270 3.69 8.79 13.19
C TYR A 270 2.98 8.97 11.85
N SER A 271 2.80 7.87 11.13
CA SER A 271 2.15 7.85 9.81
C SER A 271 0.83 7.08 9.80
N ALA A 272 0.46 6.50 10.93
CA ALA A 272 -0.79 5.81 11.13
C ALA A 272 -1.24 5.95 12.59
N PHE A 273 -2.53 5.77 12.85
CA PHE A 273 -3.08 5.83 14.19
C PHE A 273 -4.36 5.03 14.36
N THR A 274 -4.75 4.80 15.60
CA THR A 274 -6.03 4.19 15.95
C THR A 274 -6.74 5.02 17.02
N THR A 275 -8.06 4.95 17.05
CA THR A 275 -8.91 5.46 18.13
C THR A 275 -9.65 4.29 18.79
N ASN A 276 -10.19 4.51 20.00
CA ASN A 276 -11.09 3.56 20.65
C ASN A 276 -12.22 4.32 21.35
N PHE A 277 -13.48 4.09 20.93
CA PHE A 277 -14.64 4.76 21.51
C PHE A 277 -14.87 4.43 23.00
N GLU A 278 -14.26 3.36 23.53
CA GLU A 278 -14.31 3.01 24.94
C GLU A 278 -13.38 3.88 25.82
N ASP A 279 -12.50 4.69 25.23
CA ASP A 279 -11.60 5.62 25.93
C ASP A 279 -11.61 7.02 25.29
N LEU A 280 -12.65 7.80 25.62
CA LEU A 280 -12.84 9.18 25.16
C LEU A 280 -12.82 10.18 26.32
N HIS A 281 -12.04 9.92 27.37
CA HIS A 281 -11.96 10.82 28.52
C HIS A 281 -11.33 12.16 28.13
N GLY A 282 -12.06 13.26 28.37
CA GLY A 282 -11.63 14.62 27.97
C GLY A 282 -11.94 14.99 26.52
N MET A 283 -12.42 14.04 25.71
CA MET A 283 -12.88 14.27 24.34
C MET A 283 -14.40 14.53 24.35
N LYS A 284 -14.86 15.55 23.61
CA LYS A 284 -16.28 15.91 23.48
C LYS A 284 -17.07 14.96 22.57
N GLN A 285 -16.41 14.49 21.52
CA GLN A 285 -16.91 13.63 20.45
C GLN A 285 -15.91 12.50 20.15
N LEU A 286 -16.37 11.46 19.46
CA LEU A 286 -15.48 10.52 18.77
C LEU A 286 -14.89 11.19 17.50
N PRO A 287 -13.59 11.05 17.19
CA PRO A 287 -13.03 11.55 15.94
C PRO A 287 -13.64 10.86 14.71
N GLY A 288 -14.30 11.62 13.83
CA GLY A 288 -14.96 11.15 12.62
C GLY A 288 -14.44 11.88 11.38
N LEU A 289 -15.00 13.05 11.10
CA LEU A 289 -14.54 13.95 10.03
C LEU A 289 -13.01 14.16 10.06
N ALA A 290 -12.44 14.38 11.26
CA ALA A 290 -11.00 14.52 11.45
C ALA A 290 -10.20 13.33 10.89
N VAL A 291 -10.67 12.11 11.18
CA VAL A 291 -10.02 10.88 10.74
C VAL A 291 -10.15 10.70 9.24
N GLN A 292 -11.33 10.94 8.68
CA GLN A 292 -11.55 10.86 7.23
C GLN A 292 -10.63 11.80 6.46
N ARG A 293 -10.42 13.03 6.98
CA ARG A 293 -9.51 14.01 6.38
C ARG A 293 -8.04 13.62 6.51
N LEU A 294 -7.64 13.02 7.62
CA LEU A 294 -6.29 12.49 7.81
C LEU A 294 -6.01 11.29 6.89
N MET A 295 -6.97 10.38 6.74
CA MET A 295 -6.85 9.30 5.75
C MET A 295 -6.70 9.84 4.33
N ALA A 296 -7.49 10.86 3.96
CA ALA A 296 -7.35 11.54 2.67
C ALA A 296 -5.96 12.17 2.43
N GLN A 297 -5.27 12.55 3.52
CA GLN A 297 -3.90 13.10 3.49
C GLN A 297 -2.82 11.99 3.47
N GLY A 298 -3.21 10.72 3.56
CA GLY A 298 -2.31 9.59 3.47
C GLY A 298 -1.99 8.89 4.79
N TYR A 299 -2.54 9.33 5.93
CA TYR A 299 -2.34 8.62 7.19
C TYR A 299 -3.10 7.28 7.17
N GLY A 300 -2.49 6.24 7.70
CA GLY A 300 -3.19 4.98 7.95
C GLY A 300 -4.11 5.08 9.15
N PHE A 301 -5.29 4.46 9.07
CA PHE A 301 -6.21 4.41 10.21
C PHE A 301 -6.97 3.09 10.27
N ALA A 302 -7.36 2.71 11.49
CA ALA A 302 -8.45 1.78 11.74
C ALA A 302 -9.03 2.04 13.14
N GLY A 303 -10.31 1.72 13.31
CA GLY A 303 -11.03 1.90 14.57
C GLY A 303 -10.63 0.91 15.66
N GLU A 304 -11.22 1.07 16.84
CA GLU A 304 -11.23 0.10 17.95
C GLU A 304 -9.84 -0.37 18.42
N GLY A 305 -8.82 0.46 18.25
CA GLY A 305 -7.45 0.13 18.60
C GLY A 305 -6.75 -0.84 17.64
N ASP A 306 -7.32 -1.09 16.44
CA ASP A 306 -6.80 -2.03 15.44
C ASP A 306 -5.56 -1.54 14.71
N TRP A 307 -4.43 -1.71 15.38
CA TRP A 307 -3.13 -1.27 14.88
C TRP A 307 -2.65 -2.05 13.65
N LYS A 308 -3.12 -3.28 13.42
CA LYS A 308 -2.74 -4.09 12.25
C LYS A 308 -3.33 -3.48 10.99
N THR A 309 -4.63 -3.20 11.03
CA THR A 309 -5.33 -2.58 9.89
C THR A 309 -4.86 -1.14 9.67
N ALA A 310 -4.58 -0.37 10.73
CA ALA A 310 -4.04 0.98 10.57
C ALA A 310 -2.66 1.01 9.88
N ALA A 311 -1.76 0.07 10.25
CA ALA A 311 -0.47 -0.06 9.58
C ALA A 311 -0.61 -0.55 8.14
N LEU A 312 -1.50 -1.53 7.91
CA LEU A 312 -1.82 -2.03 6.57
C LEU A 312 -2.41 -0.93 5.68
N ASP A 313 -3.30 -0.08 6.21
CA ASP A 313 -3.90 1.02 5.47
C ASP A 313 -2.83 2.01 5.01
N ARG A 314 -1.90 2.38 5.91
CA ARG A 314 -0.76 3.22 5.54
C ARG A 314 0.11 2.56 4.47
N LEU A 315 0.43 1.27 4.62
CA LEU A 315 1.25 0.55 3.66
C LEU A 315 0.62 0.56 2.27
N LEU A 316 -0.67 0.23 2.17
CA LEU A 316 -1.37 0.16 0.89
C LEU A 316 -1.57 1.56 0.29
N LYS A 317 -1.79 2.59 1.12
CA LYS A 317 -1.76 3.98 0.65
C LYS A 317 -0.42 4.39 0.06
N ILE A 318 0.71 3.99 0.65
CA ILE A 318 2.03 4.25 0.06
C ILE A 318 2.14 3.54 -1.30
N MET A 319 1.74 2.27 -1.36
CA MET A 319 1.80 1.47 -2.59
C MET A 319 0.88 2.00 -3.69
N ALA A 320 -0.27 2.55 -3.34
CA ALA A 320 -1.28 3.05 -4.26
C ALA A 320 -1.17 4.55 -4.56
N HIS A 321 -0.10 5.22 -4.14
CA HIS A 321 0.06 6.68 -4.23
C HIS A 321 -1.10 7.47 -3.60
N ASN A 322 -1.68 6.92 -2.54
CA ASN A 322 -2.85 7.45 -1.82
C ASN A 322 -4.12 7.56 -2.67
N GLU A 323 -4.22 6.78 -3.75
CA GLU A 323 -5.38 6.78 -4.65
C GLU A 323 -6.33 5.61 -4.36
N ASN A 324 -7.62 5.92 -4.24
CA ASN A 324 -8.73 4.96 -4.14
C ASN A 324 -8.44 3.78 -3.18
N THR A 325 -7.87 4.08 -2.01
CA THR A 325 -7.38 3.06 -1.06
C THR A 325 -7.66 3.52 0.36
N GLY A 326 -8.33 2.68 1.16
CA GLY A 326 -8.72 3.08 2.50
C GLY A 326 -9.25 1.97 3.40
N PHE A 327 -9.29 2.29 4.69
CA PHE A 327 -9.95 1.50 5.72
C PHE A 327 -11.42 1.24 5.39
N MET A 328 -11.87 0.02 5.68
CA MET A 328 -13.25 -0.40 5.46
C MET A 328 -13.67 -1.52 6.42
N GLU A 329 -14.97 -1.63 6.67
CA GLU A 329 -15.58 -2.76 7.35
C GLU A 329 -16.85 -3.21 6.60
N ASP A 330 -16.99 -4.53 6.44
CA ASP A 330 -18.19 -5.17 5.90
C ASP A 330 -19.37 -5.01 6.87
N TYR A 331 -20.29 -4.08 6.59
CA TYR A 331 -21.38 -3.72 7.53
C TYR A 331 -22.63 -4.58 7.37
N THR A 332 -23.13 -4.76 6.14
CA THR A 332 -24.37 -5.50 5.92
C THR A 332 -24.47 -6.10 4.52
N TYR A 333 -25.24 -7.17 4.39
CA TYR A 333 -25.38 -7.94 3.16
C TYR A 333 -26.67 -7.61 2.41
N GLU A 334 -26.57 -7.47 1.09
CA GLU A 334 -27.67 -7.70 0.16
C GLU A 334 -27.64 -9.18 -0.25
N MET A 335 -28.73 -9.90 -0.02
CA MET A 335 -28.85 -11.34 -0.29
C MET A 335 -30.01 -11.67 -1.23
N ALA A 336 -30.66 -10.67 -1.81
CA ALA A 336 -31.64 -10.88 -2.86
C ALA A 336 -30.97 -11.63 -4.03
N ALA A 337 -31.64 -12.70 -4.48
CA ALA A 337 -31.08 -13.57 -5.51
C ALA A 337 -30.73 -12.79 -6.79
N GLY A 338 -29.46 -12.86 -7.19
CA GLY A 338 -28.94 -12.15 -8.36
C GLY A 338 -28.56 -10.68 -8.12
N GLN A 339 -28.59 -10.21 -6.87
CA GLN A 339 -28.18 -8.86 -6.47
C GLN A 339 -27.18 -8.89 -5.31
N GLU A 340 -26.55 -10.04 -5.05
CA GLU A 340 -25.71 -10.25 -3.89
C GLU A 340 -24.52 -9.28 -3.86
N ALA A 341 -24.44 -8.52 -2.77
CA ALA A 341 -23.43 -7.49 -2.57
C ALA A 341 -23.25 -7.24 -1.06
N ILE A 342 -22.20 -6.51 -0.72
CA ILE A 342 -21.91 -6.11 0.65
C ILE A 342 -21.82 -4.59 0.70
N LEU A 343 -22.56 -3.99 1.64
CA LEU A 343 -22.44 -2.58 2.00
C LEU A 343 -21.33 -2.42 3.03
N GLN A 344 -20.48 -1.45 2.72
CA GLN A 344 -19.22 -1.20 3.37
C GLN A 344 -19.26 0.18 3.98
N SER A 345 -18.81 0.29 5.23
CA SER A 345 -18.82 1.54 5.97
C SER A 345 -17.86 1.46 7.16
N HIS A 346 -17.87 2.50 7.98
CA HIS A 346 -17.55 2.43 9.39
C HIS A 346 -18.55 3.27 10.19
N MET A 347 -18.38 3.38 11.51
CA MET A 347 -19.27 4.21 12.33
C MET A 347 -19.23 5.69 11.91
N LEU A 348 -18.06 6.16 11.46
CA LEU A 348 -17.82 7.49 10.89
C LEU A 348 -16.77 7.45 9.77
N GLU A 349 -15.71 6.68 9.97
CA GLU A 349 -14.39 6.85 9.38
C GLU A 349 -14.23 6.09 8.07
N VAL A 350 -14.97 6.49 7.04
CA VAL A 350 -14.77 5.98 5.67
C VAL A 350 -13.88 6.92 4.87
N ASP A 351 -12.87 6.37 4.22
CA ASP A 351 -11.88 7.13 3.45
C ASP A 351 -12.49 7.84 2.21
N PRO A 352 -12.44 9.18 2.13
CA PRO A 352 -13.05 9.93 1.04
C PRO A 352 -12.28 9.84 -0.29
N THR A 353 -11.09 9.23 -0.36
CA THR A 353 -10.43 8.92 -1.64
C THR A 353 -11.28 7.96 -2.50
N LEU A 354 -12.17 7.19 -1.86
CA LEU A 354 -13.13 6.27 -2.49
C LEU A 354 -14.43 6.95 -2.94
N ALA A 355 -14.64 8.25 -2.68
CA ALA A 355 -15.89 8.94 -2.97
C ALA A 355 -16.12 9.16 -4.48
N SER A 356 -17.30 8.82 -4.99
CA SER A 356 -17.75 9.16 -6.35
C SER A 356 -18.56 10.46 -6.39
N THR A 357 -19.21 10.80 -5.28
CA THR A 357 -19.95 12.07 -5.12
C THR A 357 -19.15 13.08 -4.31
N LYS A 358 -19.47 14.37 -4.47
CA LYS A 358 -18.86 15.42 -3.63
C LYS A 358 -19.26 15.15 -2.16
N PRO A 359 -18.30 14.90 -1.25
CA PRO A 359 -18.65 14.57 0.12
C PRO A 359 -19.38 15.72 0.83
N ARG A 360 -20.33 15.35 1.68
CA ARG A 360 -21.14 16.28 2.47
C ARG A 360 -20.78 16.16 3.94
N ILE A 361 -20.56 17.28 4.62
CA ILE A 361 -20.38 17.29 6.07
C ILE A 361 -21.76 17.30 6.71
N ILE A 362 -22.06 16.25 7.48
CA ILE A 362 -23.28 16.14 8.28
C ILE A 362 -22.95 15.98 9.76
N VAL A 363 -23.89 16.35 10.62
CA VAL A 363 -23.85 16.07 12.06
C VAL A 363 -25.05 15.18 12.40
N SER A 364 -24.80 14.04 13.04
CA SER A 364 -25.84 13.08 13.40
C SER A 364 -25.50 12.36 14.69
N PRO A 365 -26.51 11.94 15.49
CA PRO A 365 -26.28 11.24 16.74
C PRO A 365 -25.47 9.95 16.58
N LEU A 366 -24.63 9.68 17.57
CA LEU A 366 -23.92 8.41 17.72
C LEU A 366 -23.95 8.00 19.20
N GLY A 367 -24.72 6.96 19.52
CA GLY A 367 -24.80 6.45 20.91
C GLY A 367 -23.53 5.72 21.37
N ILE A 368 -22.71 5.24 20.42
CA ILE A 368 -21.45 4.55 20.70
C ILE A 368 -20.43 5.57 21.23
N GLY A 369 -19.84 5.28 22.39
CA GLY A 369 -18.88 6.16 23.08
C GLY A 369 -19.51 7.14 24.08
N ASP A 370 -20.85 7.30 24.10
CA ASP A 370 -21.59 8.17 25.02
C ASP A 370 -21.03 9.62 25.05
N ARG A 371 -21.03 10.25 23.87
CA ARG A 371 -20.45 11.58 23.60
C ARG A 371 -21.39 12.43 22.75
N GLU A 372 -21.03 13.69 22.54
CA GLU A 372 -21.78 14.63 21.69
C GLU A 372 -21.84 14.14 20.22
N ASP A 373 -22.83 14.62 19.47
CA ASP A 373 -23.07 14.23 18.07
C ASP A 373 -21.88 14.63 17.15
N PRO A 374 -21.15 13.65 16.57
CA PRO A 374 -19.95 13.94 15.80
C PRO A 374 -20.27 14.30 14.34
N ALA A 375 -19.50 15.25 13.79
CA ALA A 375 -19.52 15.53 12.36
C ALA A 375 -18.75 14.46 11.55
N ARG A 376 -19.24 14.15 10.34
CA ARG A 376 -18.63 13.19 9.42
C ARG A 376 -18.86 13.57 7.96
N LEU A 377 -18.01 13.09 7.06
CA LEU A 377 -18.23 13.11 5.62
C LEU A 377 -19.13 11.95 5.21
N VAL A 378 -20.13 12.25 4.40
CA VAL A 378 -21.04 11.27 3.78
C VAL A 378 -20.96 11.40 2.26
N PHE A 379 -20.76 10.27 1.61
CA PHE A 379 -20.64 10.12 0.16
C PHE A 379 -21.03 8.71 -0.28
N ASP A 380 -21.25 8.54 -1.57
CA ASP A 380 -21.36 7.24 -2.22
C ASP A 380 -19.99 6.86 -2.81
N GLY A 381 -19.65 5.57 -2.78
CA GLY A 381 -18.38 5.04 -3.28
C GLY A 381 -18.29 4.97 -4.80
N LYS A 382 -17.06 4.94 -5.32
CA LYS A 382 -16.72 4.70 -6.73
C LYS A 382 -16.90 3.25 -7.13
N ALA A 383 -17.15 3.04 -8.44
CA ALA A 383 -17.02 1.74 -9.07
C ALA A 383 -15.55 1.41 -9.39
N GLY A 384 -15.22 0.13 -9.45
CA GLY A 384 -13.89 -0.33 -9.83
C GLY A 384 -13.62 -1.78 -9.45
N GLU A 385 -12.68 -2.39 -10.16
CA GLU A 385 -12.09 -3.66 -9.74
C GLU A 385 -11.02 -3.40 -8.69
N GLY A 386 -10.88 -4.28 -7.71
CA GLY A 386 -9.88 -4.08 -6.68
C GLY A 386 -9.67 -5.29 -5.78
N VAL A 387 -8.92 -5.04 -4.71
CA VAL A 387 -8.62 -6.02 -3.67
C VAL A 387 -9.05 -5.50 -2.31
N VAL A 388 -9.58 -6.41 -1.50
CA VAL A 388 -9.84 -6.22 -0.07
C VAL A 388 -8.87 -7.07 0.70
N VAL A 389 -8.14 -6.44 1.63
CA VAL A 389 -7.03 -7.07 2.35
C VAL A 389 -7.26 -7.01 3.85
N SER A 390 -7.12 -8.14 4.54
CA SER A 390 -7.12 -8.22 6.01
C SER A 390 -5.87 -8.93 6.49
N MET A 391 -5.32 -8.47 7.61
CA MET A 391 -4.21 -9.11 8.31
C MET A 391 -4.70 -9.66 9.65
N ALA A 392 -4.47 -10.96 9.87
CA ALA A 392 -4.76 -11.62 11.12
C ALA A 392 -3.49 -12.21 11.75
N ASP A 393 -3.44 -12.21 13.07
CA ASP A 393 -2.40 -12.87 13.86
C ASP A 393 -2.96 -14.19 14.42
N PHE A 394 -2.35 -15.32 14.04
CA PHE A 394 -2.70 -16.65 14.54
C PHE A 394 -1.80 -17.10 15.70
N GLY A 395 -1.07 -16.16 16.31
CA GLY A 395 -0.18 -16.31 17.47
C GLY A 395 1.20 -16.88 17.14
N THR A 396 1.33 -17.68 16.10
CA THR A 396 2.64 -18.23 15.64
C THR A 396 3.12 -17.62 14.33
N HIS A 397 2.21 -16.98 13.59
CA HIS A 397 2.46 -16.36 12.31
C HIS A 397 1.31 -15.39 12.01
N TYR A 398 1.63 -14.38 11.21
CA TYR A 398 0.63 -13.56 10.55
C TYR A 398 0.14 -14.23 9.27
N LYS A 399 -1.10 -13.93 8.89
CA LYS A 399 -1.66 -14.34 7.60
C LYS A 399 -2.43 -13.19 6.97
N LEU A 400 -2.21 -13.00 5.66
CA LEU A 400 -2.91 -12.03 4.85
C LEU A 400 -4.05 -12.70 4.08
N LEU A 401 -5.26 -12.16 4.16
CA LEU A 401 -6.37 -12.57 3.31
C LEU A 401 -6.56 -11.51 2.23
N ILE A 402 -6.68 -11.97 0.98
CA ILE A 402 -6.79 -11.11 -0.20
C ILE A 402 -8.03 -11.57 -0.95
N ASN A 403 -9.07 -10.74 -0.99
CA ASN A 403 -10.26 -10.99 -1.79
C ASN A 403 -10.31 -10.05 -2.99
N GLU A 404 -10.49 -10.58 -4.19
CA GLU A 404 -10.85 -9.75 -5.34
C GLU A 404 -12.33 -9.33 -5.25
N VAL A 405 -12.60 -8.06 -5.53
CA VAL A 405 -13.95 -7.49 -5.48
C VAL A 405 -14.23 -6.61 -6.69
N SER A 406 -15.50 -6.44 -7.00
CA SER A 406 -16.00 -5.50 -8.00
C SER A 406 -16.89 -4.48 -7.30
N ALA A 407 -16.35 -3.30 -7.02
CA ALA A 407 -17.08 -2.17 -6.46
C ALA A 407 -17.97 -1.53 -7.53
N PHE A 408 -19.16 -1.05 -7.13
CA PHE A 408 -20.09 -0.39 -8.03
C PHE A 408 -20.77 0.80 -7.35
N GLU A 409 -21.16 1.78 -8.17
CA GLU A 409 -21.84 2.97 -7.67
C GLU A 409 -23.25 2.61 -7.16
N PRO A 410 -23.61 3.02 -5.92
CA PRO A 410 -24.95 2.86 -5.41
C PRO A 410 -25.99 3.60 -6.28
N THR A 411 -27.02 2.88 -6.75
CA THR A 411 -28.09 3.47 -7.58
C THR A 411 -29.36 3.81 -6.81
N VAL A 412 -29.49 3.31 -5.58
CA VAL A 412 -30.66 3.52 -4.71
C VAL A 412 -30.30 4.49 -3.59
N PRO A 413 -31.02 5.62 -3.42
CA PRO A 413 -30.77 6.57 -2.33
C PRO A 413 -30.90 5.94 -0.93
N ALA A 414 -30.03 6.34 -0.01
CA ALA A 414 -30.10 5.96 1.41
C ALA A 414 -30.24 7.21 2.30
N PRO A 415 -31.40 7.90 2.31
CA PRO A 415 -31.55 9.20 2.96
C PRO A 415 -31.40 9.18 4.48
N ASN A 416 -31.54 8.01 5.11
CA ASN A 416 -31.44 7.83 6.56
C ASN A 416 -30.11 7.19 7.00
N LEU A 417 -29.18 6.95 6.06
CA LEU A 417 -27.85 6.41 6.39
C LEU A 417 -26.91 7.58 6.72
N PRO A 418 -26.45 7.74 7.96
CA PRO A 418 -25.70 8.93 8.39
C PRO A 418 -24.18 8.78 8.16
N VAL A 419 -23.77 7.86 7.30
CA VAL A 419 -22.37 7.48 7.04
C VAL A 419 -22.18 7.28 5.54
N ALA A 420 -20.95 7.48 5.07
CA ALA A 420 -20.61 7.15 3.69
C ALA A 420 -20.72 5.64 3.46
N ARG A 421 -20.98 5.22 2.22
CA ARG A 421 -21.06 3.80 1.87
C ARG A 421 -20.31 3.48 0.60
N VAL A 422 -19.71 2.30 0.57
CA VAL A 422 -19.21 1.66 -0.64
C VAL A 422 -19.98 0.34 -0.82
N LEU A 423 -20.22 -0.07 -2.06
CA LEU A 423 -20.86 -1.34 -2.38
C LEU A 423 -19.94 -2.15 -3.28
N TRP A 424 -19.78 -3.43 -2.99
CA TRP A 424 -19.10 -4.35 -3.90
C TRP A 424 -19.71 -5.73 -3.92
N SER A 425 -19.51 -6.42 -5.03
CA SER A 425 -19.69 -7.87 -5.14
C SER A 425 -18.36 -8.57 -4.90
N VAL A 426 -18.39 -9.66 -4.14
CA VAL A 426 -17.22 -10.47 -3.81
C VAL A 426 -17.00 -11.54 -4.87
N LYS A 427 -15.74 -11.78 -5.27
CA LYS A 427 -15.37 -12.87 -6.18
C LYS A 427 -15.01 -14.15 -5.41
N PRO A 428 -15.26 -15.35 -5.98
CA PRO A 428 -15.86 -15.60 -7.29
C PRO A 428 -17.38 -15.38 -7.30
N ASN A 429 -18.01 -15.46 -6.13
CA ASN A 429 -19.40 -15.08 -5.86
C ASN A 429 -19.56 -14.85 -4.35
N PHE A 430 -20.71 -14.29 -3.95
CA PHE A 430 -21.00 -13.98 -2.55
C PHE A 430 -20.86 -15.18 -1.62
N GLN A 431 -21.46 -16.33 -1.95
CA GLN A 431 -21.50 -17.49 -1.07
C GLN A 431 -20.11 -18.09 -0.88
N ASP A 432 -19.39 -18.34 -1.98
CA ASP A 432 -18.06 -18.97 -1.93
C ASP A 432 -17.01 -18.00 -1.36
N GLY A 433 -17.08 -16.72 -1.72
CA GLY A 433 -16.15 -15.70 -1.25
C GLY A 433 -16.27 -15.46 0.26
N VAL A 434 -17.48 -15.18 0.75
CA VAL A 434 -17.73 -14.97 2.18
C VAL A 434 -17.41 -16.24 2.98
N LYS A 435 -17.79 -17.43 2.47
CA LYS A 435 -17.45 -18.70 3.11
C LYS A 435 -15.94 -18.89 3.22
N ALA A 436 -15.20 -18.69 2.14
CA ALA A 436 -13.74 -18.83 2.14
C ALA A 436 -13.08 -17.83 3.10
N TRP A 437 -13.57 -16.59 3.16
CA TRP A 437 -13.07 -15.58 4.11
C TRP A 437 -13.20 -16.05 5.56
N ILE A 438 -14.38 -16.56 5.94
CA ILE A 438 -14.66 -17.08 7.29
C ILE A 438 -13.82 -18.32 7.59
N GLU A 439 -13.74 -19.28 6.66
CA GLU A 439 -12.96 -20.52 6.84
C GLU A 439 -11.46 -20.24 7.03
N ASN A 440 -10.96 -19.16 6.44
CA ASN A 440 -9.58 -18.73 6.58
C ASN A 440 -9.35 -17.77 7.77
N GLY A 441 -10.40 -17.40 8.51
CA GLY A 441 -10.29 -16.54 9.68
C GLY A 441 -9.98 -15.08 9.35
N GLY A 442 -10.57 -14.55 8.27
CA GLY A 442 -10.45 -13.14 7.92
C GLY A 442 -11.10 -12.21 8.94
N GLY A 443 -10.48 -11.05 9.18
CA GLY A 443 -11.05 -10.00 10.02
C GLY A 443 -12.26 -9.31 9.38
N HIS A 444 -12.97 -8.52 10.17
CA HIS A 444 -14.03 -7.62 9.70
C HIS A 444 -13.46 -6.28 9.22
N HIS A 445 -12.41 -5.81 9.88
CA HIS A 445 -11.61 -4.69 9.40
C HIS A 445 -10.74 -5.11 8.22
N THR A 446 -10.82 -4.31 7.17
CA THR A 446 -10.10 -4.50 5.93
C THR A 446 -9.54 -3.18 5.43
N VAL A 447 -8.62 -3.28 4.47
CA VAL A 447 -8.22 -2.17 3.62
C VAL A 447 -8.61 -2.54 2.20
N VAL A 448 -9.43 -1.70 1.58
CA VAL A 448 -9.78 -1.84 0.17
C VAL A 448 -8.84 -0.98 -0.67
N SER A 449 -8.43 -1.48 -1.83
CA SER A 449 -7.80 -0.68 -2.88
C SER A 449 -8.41 -1.01 -4.23
N LEU A 450 -8.92 0.02 -4.92
CA LEU A 450 -9.37 -0.06 -6.31
C LEU A 450 -8.25 0.30 -7.31
N ASN A 451 -7.02 0.48 -6.82
CA ASN A 451 -5.83 0.80 -7.61
C ASN A 451 -4.81 -0.35 -7.62
N LEU A 452 -4.79 -1.17 -6.56
CA LEU A 452 -3.85 -2.29 -6.40
C LEU A 452 -4.42 -3.62 -6.89
N THR A 453 -3.52 -4.51 -7.29
CA THR A 453 -3.84 -5.85 -7.78
C THR A 453 -3.44 -6.94 -6.80
N THR A 454 -4.07 -8.11 -6.92
CA THR A 454 -3.69 -9.33 -6.18
C THR A 454 -2.19 -9.62 -6.32
N ASP A 455 -1.60 -9.41 -7.50
CA ASP A 455 -0.19 -9.70 -7.75
C ASP A 455 0.75 -8.75 -6.97
N GLN A 456 0.42 -7.46 -6.83
CA GLN A 456 1.18 -6.53 -6.00
C GLN A 456 1.13 -6.94 -4.52
N ILE A 457 -0.05 -7.27 -3.99
CA ILE A 457 -0.21 -7.70 -2.59
C ILE A 457 0.54 -9.01 -2.32
N VAL A 458 0.45 -9.99 -3.22
CA VAL A 458 1.21 -11.25 -3.14
C VAL A 458 2.71 -11.01 -3.23
N THR A 459 3.14 -10.06 -4.06
CA THR A 459 4.55 -9.69 -4.18
C THR A 459 5.07 -9.12 -2.86
N TYR A 460 4.32 -8.21 -2.21
CA TYR A 460 4.65 -7.72 -0.88
C TYR A 460 4.72 -8.86 0.14
N ALA A 461 3.69 -9.72 0.21
CA ALA A 461 3.64 -10.82 1.17
C ALA A 461 4.86 -11.76 1.05
N LYS A 462 5.32 -12.04 -0.18
CA LYS A 462 6.54 -12.81 -0.40
C LYS A 462 7.80 -12.11 0.13
N LEU A 463 7.94 -10.79 -0.04
CA LEU A 463 9.11 -10.04 0.43
C LEU A 463 9.29 -10.11 1.95
N VAL A 464 8.19 -10.16 2.70
CA VAL A 464 8.18 -10.26 4.17
C VAL A 464 7.94 -11.70 4.68
N ASN A 465 7.98 -12.70 3.80
CA ASN A 465 7.67 -14.11 4.10
C ASN A 465 6.36 -14.30 4.88
N LEU A 466 5.33 -13.55 4.50
CA LEU A 466 4.00 -13.58 5.10
C LEU A 466 3.15 -14.66 4.42
N GLU A 467 2.46 -15.49 5.22
CA GLU A 467 1.46 -16.41 4.70
C GLU A 467 0.29 -15.62 4.10
N TYR A 468 -0.25 -16.08 2.98
CA TYR A 468 -1.40 -15.42 2.37
C TYR A 468 -2.37 -16.41 1.74
N VAL A 469 -3.64 -16.01 1.67
CA VAL A 469 -4.72 -16.71 0.97
C VAL A 469 -5.36 -15.76 -0.03
N ILE A 470 -5.62 -16.27 -1.24
CA ILE A 470 -6.28 -15.53 -2.30
C ILE A 470 -7.69 -16.12 -2.49
N ILE A 471 -8.68 -15.24 -2.47
CA ILE A 471 -10.09 -15.54 -2.74
C ILE A 471 -10.44 -14.78 -4.02
N LYS A 472 -10.70 -15.52 -5.11
CA LYS A 472 -10.88 -14.96 -6.46
C LYS A 472 -11.84 -15.81 -7.29
#